data_AF-A0A2N5KBH3-F1
#
_entry.id   AF-A0A2N5KBH3-F1
#
_cell.length_a   1.000
_cell.length_b   1.000
_cell.length_c   1.000
_cell.angle_alpha   90.00
_cell.angle_beta   90.00
_cell.angle_gamma   90.00
#
_symmetry.space_group_name_H-M   'P 1'
#
loop_
_entity.id
_entity.type
_entity.pdbx_description
1 polymer ?
#
loop_
_entity_poly.entity_id
_entity_poly.type
_entity_poly.pdbx_seq_one_letter_code
_entity_poly.pdbx_strand_id
1 'polypeptide(L)'
;MNEDQQKQVQYRDARFTKKYDGVWQSVGKCVFCDLRDKYVLFEENGMVLTIVLYAYIDGHMMIIPRRHVRSIKELTPTEWDTVRKLTYIAKKLIKKVHGIRGMQFIQKDGAEAQSTV
;
A
#
# COMPACT_ATOMS: atom_id res chain seq x y z
N MET A 1 18.72 17.48 -5.52
CA MET A 1 17.56 16.65 -5.11
C MET A 1 16.31 17.48 -5.33
N ASN A 2 15.36 17.01 -6.13
CA ASN A 2 14.10 17.73 -6.41
C ASN A 2 13.22 17.77 -5.12
N GLU A 3 12.32 18.75 -4.99
CA GLU A 3 11.40 18.87 -3.84
C GLU A 3 10.60 17.57 -3.60
N ASP A 4 10.19 16.91 -4.68
CA ASP A 4 9.50 15.62 -4.63
C ASP A 4 10.35 14.50 -4.02
N GLN A 5 11.67 14.50 -4.28
CA GLN A 5 12.60 13.52 -3.70
C GLN A 5 12.83 13.82 -2.21
N GLN A 6 12.93 15.09 -1.83
CA GLN A 6 13.04 15.49 -0.42
C GLN A 6 11.81 15.06 0.38
N LYS A 7 10.60 15.27 -0.16
CA LYS A 7 9.35 14.79 0.45
C LYS A 7 9.31 13.27 0.58
N GLN A 8 9.75 12.52 -0.44
CA GLN A 8 9.83 11.06 -0.35
C GLN A 8 10.80 10.56 0.72
N VAL A 9 11.96 11.21 0.89
CA VAL A 9 12.89 10.90 1.97
C VAL A 9 12.23 11.16 3.33
N GLN A 10 11.52 12.28 3.48
CA GLN A 10 10.76 12.57 4.70
C GLN A 10 9.66 11.53 4.97
N TYR A 11 8.92 11.08 3.96
CA TYR A 11 7.89 10.05 4.13
C TYR A 11 8.47 8.67 4.47
N ARG A 12 9.60 8.30 3.84
CA ARG A 12 10.35 7.08 4.18
C ARG A 12 10.83 7.12 5.63
N ASP A 13 11.38 8.25 6.06
CA ASP A 13 11.99 8.41 7.37
C ASP A 13 10.96 8.72 8.48
N ALA A 14 9.69 8.96 8.11
CA ALA A 14 8.59 9.19 9.05
C ALA A 14 8.42 8.04 10.09
N ARG A 15 8.89 6.82 9.76
CA ARG A 15 8.92 5.66 10.66
C ARG A 15 9.89 5.81 11.82
N PHE A 16 10.96 6.59 11.64
CA PHE A 16 11.93 6.89 12.68
C PHE A 16 11.50 8.09 13.52
N THR A 17 10.66 8.98 12.96
CA THR A 17 10.24 10.22 13.63
C THR A 17 8.86 10.14 14.29
N LYS A 18 8.16 8.99 14.26
CA LYS A 18 6.80 8.79 14.83
C LYS A 18 5.73 9.80 14.38
N LYS A 19 5.88 10.42 13.21
CA LYS A 19 4.92 11.42 12.67
C LYS A 19 3.82 10.78 11.81
N TYR A 20 3.41 9.55 12.12
CA TYR A 20 2.50 8.76 11.29
C TYR A 20 1.05 9.27 11.34
N ASP A 21 0.59 9.72 12.51
CA ASP A 21 -0.85 9.91 12.76
C ASP A 21 -1.41 11.24 12.22
N GLY A 22 -0.57 12.27 12.07
CA GLY A 22 -1.04 13.63 11.79
C GLY A 22 -1.14 14.03 10.31
N VAL A 23 -0.44 13.34 9.40
CA VAL A 23 -0.31 13.82 8.01
C VAL A 23 -1.50 13.39 7.15
N TRP A 24 -1.98 12.16 7.34
CA TRP A 24 -3.11 11.61 6.58
C TRP A 24 -4.47 12.20 6.97
N GLN A 25 -4.64 12.70 8.20
CA GLN A 25 -5.89 13.31 8.67
C GLN A 25 -6.18 14.69 8.05
N SER A 26 -5.18 15.32 7.43
CA SER A 26 -5.28 16.69 6.90
C SER A 26 -5.88 16.80 5.50
N VAL A 27 -6.12 15.67 4.82
CA VAL A 27 -6.64 15.64 3.45
C VAL A 27 -8.02 15.00 3.48
N GLY A 28 -9.07 15.78 3.22
CA GLY A 28 -10.46 15.29 3.14
C GLY A 28 -10.74 14.35 1.96
N LYS A 29 -9.72 13.68 1.42
CA LYS A 29 -9.78 12.73 0.31
C LYS A 29 -9.01 11.46 0.68
N CYS A 30 -9.59 10.30 0.37
CA CYS A 30 -8.92 9.01 0.54
C CYS A 30 -7.64 8.98 -0.31
N VAL A 31 -6.54 8.65 0.33
CA VAL A 31 -5.19 8.70 -0.25
C VAL A 31 -4.90 7.59 -1.24
N PHE A 32 -5.69 6.54 -1.20
CA PHE A 32 -5.69 5.46 -2.17
C PHE A 32 -6.51 5.79 -3.41
N CYS A 33 -7.53 6.65 -3.28
CA CYS A 33 -8.29 7.14 -4.42
C CYS A 33 -7.49 8.14 -5.26
N ASP A 34 -6.58 8.90 -4.64
CA ASP A 34 -5.66 9.84 -5.32
C ASP A 34 -4.26 9.23 -5.56
N LEU A 35 -4.20 7.91 -5.77
CA LEU A 35 -2.93 7.22 -6.00
C LEU A 35 -2.31 7.65 -7.33
N ARG A 36 -1.11 8.23 -7.27
CA ARG A 36 -0.32 8.63 -8.45
C ARG A 36 0.27 7.41 -9.17
N ASP A 37 0.23 7.42 -10.50
CA ASP A 37 0.70 6.32 -11.36
C ASP A 37 2.17 5.92 -11.11
N LYS A 38 3.02 6.86 -10.70
CA LYS A 38 4.43 6.58 -10.39
C LYS A 38 4.64 5.57 -9.25
N TYR A 39 3.61 5.28 -8.44
CA TYR A 39 3.66 4.30 -7.36
C TYR A 39 3.02 2.95 -7.71
N VAL A 40 2.35 2.87 -8.87
CA VAL A 40 1.70 1.66 -9.36
C VAL A 40 2.75 0.75 -9.98
N LEU A 41 2.84 -0.49 -9.47
CA LEU A 41 3.72 -1.52 -10.03
C LEU A 41 2.97 -2.40 -11.04
N PHE A 42 1.76 -2.82 -10.69
CA PHE A 42 0.88 -3.63 -11.52
C PHE A 42 -0.57 -3.24 -11.26
N GLU A 43 -1.38 -3.25 -12.31
CA GLU A 43 -2.82 -3.00 -12.23
C GLU A 43 -3.56 -3.95 -13.16
N GLU A 44 -4.59 -4.61 -12.65
CA GLU A 44 -5.41 -5.56 -13.39
C GLU A 44 -6.79 -5.68 -12.72
N ASN A 45 -7.86 -5.81 -13.50
CA ASN A 45 -9.23 -6.02 -13.00
C ASN A 45 -9.66 -5.07 -11.85
N GLY A 46 -9.21 -3.82 -11.89
CA GLY A 46 -9.51 -2.82 -10.85
C GLY A 46 -8.73 -3.01 -9.54
N MET A 47 -7.75 -3.91 -9.47
CA MET A 47 -6.84 -4.10 -8.35
C MET A 47 -5.43 -3.60 -8.69
N VAL A 48 -4.78 -2.95 -7.72
CA VAL A 48 -3.49 -2.29 -7.89
C VAL A 48 -2.50 -2.83 -6.87
N LEU A 49 -1.34 -3.28 -7.34
CA LEU A 49 -0.15 -3.50 -6.51
C LEU A 49 0.69 -2.22 -6.52
N THR A 50 0.85 -1.59 -5.35
CA THR A 50 1.48 -0.28 -5.20
C THR A 50 2.57 -0.27 -4.12
N ILE A 51 3.53 0.64 -4.27
CA ILE A 51 4.44 1.03 -3.18
C ILE A 51 3.72 1.99 -2.24
N VAL A 52 3.86 1.77 -0.93
CA VAL A 52 3.25 2.63 0.09
C VAL A 52 4.13 3.84 0.33
N LEU A 53 3.54 5.05 0.30
CA LEU A 53 4.25 6.29 0.61
C LEU A 53 4.88 6.28 2.02
N TYR A 54 4.20 5.66 2.97
CA TYR A 54 4.62 5.54 4.37
C TYR A 54 4.86 4.06 4.67
N ALA A 55 5.97 3.57 4.16
CA ALA A 55 6.39 2.20 4.32
C ALA A 55 6.88 1.94 5.76
N TYR A 56 6.31 0.94 6.46
CA TYR A 56 6.82 0.51 7.77
C TYR A 56 8.22 -0.06 7.66
N ILE A 57 8.47 -0.86 6.62
CA ILE A 57 9.74 -1.54 6.33
C ILE A 57 10.05 -1.41 4.85
N ASP A 58 11.31 -1.63 4.49
CA ASP A 58 11.72 -1.64 3.09
C ASP A 58 11.04 -2.81 2.36
N GLY A 59 10.54 -2.56 1.15
CA GLY A 59 9.74 -3.54 0.40
C GLY A 59 8.27 -3.64 0.85
N HIS A 60 7.79 -2.76 1.74
CA HIS A 60 6.37 -2.69 2.09
C HIS A 60 5.54 -2.25 0.87
N MET A 61 4.66 -3.15 0.44
CA MET A 61 3.72 -2.94 -0.65
C MET A 61 2.30 -3.21 -0.18
N MET A 62 1.34 -2.63 -0.90
CA MET A 62 -0.09 -2.89 -0.68
C MET A 62 -0.75 -3.33 -1.98
N ILE A 63 -1.77 -4.18 -1.84
CA ILE A 63 -2.72 -4.50 -2.90
C ILE A 63 -4.02 -3.82 -2.53
N ILE A 64 -4.48 -2.89 -3.36
CA ILE A 64 -5.66 -2.06 -3.10
C ILE A 64 -6.60 -2.03 -4.30
N PRO A 65 -7.92 -1.96 -4.11
CA PRO A 65 -8.85 -1.73 -5.22
C PRO A 65 -8.81 -0.28 -5.69
N ARG A 66 -9.06 -0.04 -6.97
CA ARG A 66 -9.30 1.30 -7.53
C ARG A 66 -10.62 1.87 -7.05
N ARG A 67 -11.65 1.03 -6.97
CA ARG A 67 -12.94 1.40 -6.39
C ARG A 67 -12.76 1.54 -4.88
N HIS A 68 -13.23 2.66 -4.33
CA HIS A 68 -13.25 2.85 -2.89
C HIS A 68 -14.17 1.81 -2.23
N VAL A 69 -13.62 1.04 -1.30
CA VAL A 69 -14.33 0.09 -0.45
C VAL A 69 -13.83 0.23 0.98
N ARG A 70 -14.67 -0.09 1.96
CA ARG A 70 -14.34 0.01 3.39
C ARG A 70 -13.97 -1.34 3.99
N SER A 71 -14.42 -2.43 3.36
CA SER A 71 -14.16 -3.79 3.80
C SER A 71 -13.78 -4.69 2.62
N ILE A 72 -12.91 -5.67 2.90
CA ILE A 72 -12.57 -6.74 1.95
C ILE A 72 -13.79 -7.57 1.54
N LYS A 73 -14.87 -7.53 2.33
CA LYS A 73 -16.15 -8.20 2.05
C LYS A 73 -16.86 -7.61 0.83
N GLU A 74 -16.51 -6.39 0.45
CA GLU A 74 -17.09 -5.70 -0.72
C GLU A 74 -16.36 -6.01 -2.03
N LEU A 75 -15.27 -6.78 -1.96
CA LEU A 75 -14.54 -7.21 -3.16
C LEU A 75 -15.34 -8.27 -3.92
N THR A 76 -15.38 -8.11 -5.23
CA THR A 76 -15.95 -9.07 -6.17
C THR A 76 -15.07 -10.32 -6.28
N PRO A 77 -15.60 -11.46 -6.77
CA PRO A 77 -14.80 -12.65 -7.01
C PRO A 77 -13.59 -12.42 -7.93
N THR A 78 -13.76 -11.58 -8.96
CA THR A 78 -12.68 -11.23 -9.89
C THR A 78 -11.58 -10.39 -9.23
N GLU A 79 -11.96 -9.43 -8.38
CA GLU A 79 -11.02 -8.66 -7.58
C GLU A 79 -10.23 -9.59 -6.63
N TRP A 80 -10.89 -10.56 -6.00
CA TRP A 80 -10.25 -11.55 -5.13
C TRP A 80 -9.23 -12.45 -5.85
N ASP A 81 -9.55 -12.99 -7.03
CA ASP A 81 -8.56 -13.77 -7.78
C ASP A 81 -7.37 -12.89 -8.19
N THR A 82 -7.62 -11.63 -8.50
CA THR A 82 -6.56 -10.68 -8.82
C THR A 82 -5.70 -10.35 -7.60
N VAL A 83 -6.27 -10.21 -6.40
CA VAL A 83 -5.51 -10.10 -5.14
C VAL A 83 -4.57 -11.29 -4.98
N ARG A 84 -5.05 -12.50 -5.23
CA ARG A 84 -4.24 -13.72 -5.16
C ARG A 84 -3.08 -13.67 -6.15
N LYS A 85 -3.35 -13.32 -7.42
CA LYS A 85 -2.33 -13.18 -8.48
C LYS A 85 -1.28 -12.13 -8.12
N LEU A 86 -1.70 -10.93 -7.72
CA LEU A 86 -0.82 -9.83 -7.32
C LEU A 86 0.01 -10.20 -6.08
N THR A 87 -0.55 -10.98 -5.15
CA THR A 87 0.20 -11.50 -4.00
C THR A 87 1.38 -12.36 -4.46
N TYR A 88 1.20 -13.28 -5.42
CA TYR A 88 2.32 -14.07 -5.94
C TYR A 88 3.39 -13.21 -6.61
N ILE A 89 2.99 -12.20 -7.38
CA ILE A 89 3.90 -11.25 -8.03
C ILE A 89 4.70 -10.48 -6.98
N ALA A 90 4.02 -9.90 -5.99
CA ALA A 90 4.64 -9.17 -4.88
C ALA A 90 5.68 -10.01 -4.13
N LYS A 91 5.33 -11.27 -3.80
CA LYS A 91 6.23 -12.21 -3.12
C LYS A 91 7.50 -12.49 -3.93
N LYS A 92 7.37 -12.71 -5.25
CA LYS A 92 8.52 -12.93 -6.14
C LYS A 92 9.40 -11.68 -6.24
N LEU A 93 8.80 -10.50 -6.35
CA LEU A 93 9.52 -9.23 -6.44
C LEU A 93 10.33 -8.93 -5.18
N ILE A 94 9.71 -8.96 -4.00
CA ILE A 94 10.40 -8.68 -2.73
C ILE A 94 11.55 -9.65 -2.53
N LYS A 95 11.32 -10.95 -2.77
CA LYS A 95 12.37 -11.97 -2.63
C LYS A 95 13.54 -11.72 -3.57
N LYS A 96 13.27 -11.34 -4.83
CA LYS A 96 14.30 -11.03 -5.83
C LYS A 96 15.10 -9.78 -5.46
N VAL A 97 14.44 -8.73 -4.98
CA VAL A 97 15.08 -7.43 -4.69
C VAL A 97 15.83 -7.43 -3.36
N HIS A 98 15.24 -8.03 -2.31
CA HIS A 98 15.76 -7.95 -0.95
C HIS A 98 16.42 -9.24 -0.45
N GLY A 99 16.36 -10.34 -1.21
CA GLY A 99 16.98 -11.61 -0.81
C GLY A 99 16.37 -12.27 0.44
N ILE A 100 15.15 -11.89 0.84
CA ILE A 100 14.53 -12.36 2.08
C ILE A 100 13.90 -13.75 1.95
N ARG A 101 13.80 -14.47 3.08
CA ARG A 101 13.24 -15.84 3.15
C ARG A 101 11.80 -15.89 3.69
N GLY A 102 11.37 -14.86 4.40
CA GLY A 102 10.06 -14.77 5.04
C GLY A 102 9.39 -13.44 4.76
N MET A 103 8.06 -13.42 4.82
CA MET A 103 7.26 -12.25 4.50
C MET A 103 5.92 -12.36 5.23
N GLN A 104 5.44 -11.21 5.71
CA GLN A 104 4.16 -11.09 6.37
C GLN A 104 3.13 -10.53 5.41
N PHE A 105 1.93 -11.11 5.41
CA PHE A 105 0.76 -10.58 4.72
C PHE A 105 -0.24 -10.16 5.79
N ILE A 106 -0.59 -8.88 5.84
CA ILE A 106 -1.47 -8.31 6.87
C ILE A 106 -2.71 -7.78 6.18
N GLN A 107 -3.87 -8.13 6.73
CA GLN A 107 -5.16 -7.60 6.34
C GLN A 107 -5.87 -7.16 7.63
N LYS A 108 -6.33 -5.91 7.66
CA LYS A 108 -7.07 -5.31 8.78
C LYS A 108 -8.44 -4.91 8.25
N ASP A 109 -9.51 -5.35 8.91
CA ASP A 109 -10.90 -5.01 8.54
C ASP A 109 -11.58 -4.38 9.75
N GLY A 110 -12.00 -3.13 9.62
CA GLY A 110 -12.65 -2.37 10.69
C GLY A 110 -11.69 -1.59 11.60
N ALA A 111 -12.27 -0.62 12.32
CA ALA A 111 -11.54 0.31 13.17
C ALA A 111 -10.86 -0.39 14.36
N GLU A 112 -11.51 -1.40 14.95
CA GLU A 112 -10.96 -2.17 16.08
C GLU A 112 -9.73 -3.00 15.68
N ALA A 113 -9.62 -3.37 14.40
CA ALA A 113 -8.44 -4.01 13.82
C ALA A 113 -7.32 -3.00 13.49
N GLN A 114 -7.48 -1.73 13.89
CA GLN A 114 -6.57 -0.63 13.60
C GLN A 114 -6.43 -0.35 12.09
N SER A 115 -7.53 -0.48 11.33
CA SER A 115 -7.59 0.10 9.98
C SER A 115 -7.72 1.62 10.11
N THR A 116 -6.66 2.35 9.77
CA THR A 116 -6.57 3.80 9.95
C THR A 116 -6.96 4.62 8.71
N VAL A 117 -7.26 3.93 7.60
CA VAL A 117 -7.59 4.48 6.28
C VAL A 117 -8.68 3.66 5.61
#